data_AF-A0A536HG16-F1
#
_entry.id   AF-A0A536HG16-F1
#
_cell.length_a   1.000
_cell.length_b   1.000
_cell.length_c   1.000
_cell.angle_alpha   90.00
_cell.angle_beta   90.00
_cell.angle_gamma   90.00
#
_symmetry.space_group_name_H-M   'P 1'
#
loop_
_entity.id
_entity.type
_entity.pdbx_description
1 polymer ?
#
loop_
_entity_poly.entity_id
_entity_poly.type
_entity_poly.pdbx_seq_one_letter_code
_entity_poly.pdbx_strand_id
1 'polypeptide(L)'
;MGSADLAAGWRQHRADPGYRLVIAGVFNLLVRGLYGVRVRDLDCGLKLMRRQVLEAAAPLLARSALLNTELYFKAQRSGLRITQVPVRHYPRVAGVRSGARLIPILRAIRDLLWLRLRLARGWRAPVPARPVPESS
;
A
#
# COMPACT_ATOMS: atom_id res chain seq x y z
N MET A 1 11.85 -19.82 -7.19
CA MET A 1 11.49 -18.40 -7.01
C MET A 1 10.43 -18.33 -5.92
N GLY A 2 10.83 -17.89 -4.72
CA GLY A 2 10.08 -18.10 -3.47
C GLY A 2 8.69 -17.48 -3.49
N SER A 3 7.71 -18.26 -3.02
CA SER A 3 6.29 -17.92 -2.92
C SER A 3 6.04 -16.59 -2.21
N ALA A 4 5.66 -15.55 -2.96
CA ALA A 4 5.15 -14.31 -2.38
C ALA A 4 3.69 -14.49 -1.92
N ASP A 5 3.34 -13.86 -0.81
CA ASP A 5 1.98 -13.86 -0.27
C ASP A 5 1.16 -12.70 -0.85
N LEU A 6 1.83 -11.58 -1.11
CA LEU A 6 1.30 -10.39 -1.78
C LEU A 6 2.26 -9.98 -2.90
N ALA A 7 1.78 -10.01 -4.14
CA ALA A 7 2.48 -9.49 -5.31
C ALA A 7 1.79 -8.20 -5.78
N ALA A 8 2.49 -7.08 -5.71
CA ALA A 8 1.96 -5.79 -6.13
C ALA A 8 2.65 -5.26 -7.38
N GLY A 9 1.88 -4.66 -8.28
CA GLY A 9 2.43 -3.94 -9.40
C GLY A 9 3.20 -2.69 -8.96
N TRP A 10 4.20 -2.28 -9.75
CA TRP A 10 4.71 -0.91 -9.72
C TRP A 10 4.78 -0.35 -11.14
N ARG A 11 4.36 0.90 -11.29
CA ARG A 11 4.31 1.57 -12.59
C ARG A 11 5.70 2.09 -12.96
N GLN A 12 6.32 1.49 -13.97
CA GLN A 12 7.68 1.84 -14.38
C GLN A 12 7.79 3.20 -15.08
N HIS A 13 6.79 3.55 -15.91
CA HIS A 13 6.69 4.85 -16.56
C HIS A 13 5.38 5.54 -16.15
N ARG A 14 5.46 6.53 -15.26
CA ARG A 14 4.31 7.40 -14.95
C ARG A 14 4.30 8.58 -15.91
N ALA A 15 3.32 8.59 -16.84
CA ALA A 15 3.01 9.73 -17.68
C ALA A 15 2.16 10.79 -16.92
N ASP A 16 2.60 11.13 -15.71
CA ASP A 16 1.96 12.16 -14.86
C ASP A 16 2.78 13.46 -14.92
N PRO A 17 2.15 14.64 -14.72
CA PRO A 17 2.87 15.91 -14.59
C PRO A 17 3.84 15.91 -13.40
N GLY A 18 4.97 16.63 -13.51
CA GLY A 18 6.05 16.64 -12.50
C GLY A 18 5.59 16.91 -11.06
N TYR A 19 4.65 17.83 -10.84
CA TYR A 19 4.12 18.12 -9.50
C TYR A 19 3.46 16.89 -8.84
N ARG A 20 2.85 15.99 -9.62
CA ARG A 20 2.25 14.75 -9.10
C ARG A 20 3.29 13.73 -8.73
N LEU A 21 4.41 13.68 -9.44
CA LEU A 21 5.53 12.81 -9.09
C LEU A 21 6.11 13.26 -7.74
N VAL A 22 6.24 14.57 -7.50
CA VAL A 22 6.67 15.12 -6.21
C VAL A 22 5.68 14.75 -5.10
N ILE A 23 4.38 14.99 -5.28
CA ILE A 23 3.35 14.67 -4.27
C ILE A 23 3.35 13.17 -3.95
N ALA A 24 3.39 12.31 -4.97
CA ALA A 24 3.44 10.86 -4.78
C ALA A 24 4.74 10.42 -4.09
N GLY A 25 5.87 11.06 -4.41
CA GLY A 25 7.17 10.81 -3.78
C GLY A 25 7.16 11.17 -2.29
N VAL A 26 6.64 12.36 -1.94
CA VAL A 26 6.50 12.80 -0.54
C VAL A 26 5.57 11.87 0.22
N PHE A 27 4.44 11.48 -0.36
CA PHE A 27 3.51 10.55 0.27
C PHE A 27 4.15 9.17 0.52
N ASN A 28 4.86 8.62 -0.47
CA ASN A 28 5.60 7.37 -0.33
C ASN A 28 6.67 7.47 0.76
N LEU A 29 7.38 8.60 0.85
CA LEU A 29 8.40 8.83 1.88
C LEU A 29 7.78 8.88 3.29
N LEU A 30 6.66 9.59 3.45
CA LEU A 30 5.93 9.67 4.72
C LEU A 30 5.43 8.30 5.17
N VAL A 31 4.83 7.52 4.25
CA VAL A 31 4.38 6.16 4.56
C VAL A 31 5.56 5.27 4.95
N ARG A 32 6.67 5.35 4.21
CA ARG A 32 7.89 4.59 4.52
C ARG A 32 8.46 4.94 5.89
N GLY A 33 8.44 6.21 6.29
CA GLY A 33 8.88 6.67 7.60
C GLY A 33 7.95 6.25 8.74
N LEU A 34 6.64 6.48 8.60
CA LEU A 34 5.66 6.26 9.67
C LEU A 34 5.27 4.78 9.87
N TYR A 35 5.25 4.01 8.78
CA TYR A 35 4.77 2.63 8.75
C TYR A 35 5.88 1.61 8.44
N GLY A 36 7.08 2.05 8.04
CA GLY A 36 8.17 1.14 7.71
C GLY A 36 7.96 0.33 6.42
N VAL A 37 6.92 0.65 5.64
CA VAL A 37 6.58 -0.06 4.40
C VAL A 37 7.60 0.28 3.31
N ARG A 38 8.29 -0.75 2.80
CA ARG A 38 9.36 -0.60 1.80
C ARG A 38 8.86 -1.01 0.40
N VAL A 39 7.96 -0.21 -0.18
CA VAL A 39 7.44 -0.44 -1.54
C VAL A 39 7.73 0.75 -2.46
N ARG A 40 7.99 0.47 -3.74
CA ARG A 40 8.26 1.46 -4.80
C ARG A 40 7.02 2.23 -5.23
N ASP A 41 5.85 1.58 -5.22
CA ASP A 41 4.58 2.17 -5.67
C ASP A 41 3.45 1.61 -4.80
N LEU A 42 3.06 2.38 -3.79
CA LEU A 42 2.01 2.01 -2.85
C LEU A 42 0.62 2.03 -3.53
N ASP A 43 0.43 3.00 -4.43
CA ASP A 43 -0.84 3.34 -5.06
C ASP A 43 -1.10 2.61 -6.39
N CYS A 44 -0.29 1.60 -6.72
CA CYS A 44 -0.62 0.75 -7.85
C CYS A 44 -1.91 -0.03 -7.57
N GLY A 45 -2.88 0.04 -8.48
CA GLY A 45 -4.15 -0.68 -8.33
C GLY A 45 -4.03 -2.19 -8.54
N LEU A 46 -3.00 -2.65 -9.25
CA LEU A 46 -2.79 -4.07 -9.50
C LEU A 46 -2.12 -4.74 -8.30
N LYS A 47 -2.85 -5.62 -7.61
CA LYS A 47 -2.33 -6.43 -6.49
C LYS A 47 -2.94 -7.83 -6.57
N LEU A 48 -2.09 -8.84 -6.51
CA LEU A 48 -2.47 -10.24 -6.37
C LEU A 48 -2.07 -10.68 -4.97
N MET A 49 -3.00 -11.25 -4.21
CA MET A 49 -2.75 -11.63 -2.82
C MET A 49 -3.45 -12.93 -2.48
N ARG A 50 -2.80 -13.74 -1.65
CA ARG A 50 -3.42 -14.93 -1.07
C ARG A 50 -4.47 -14.51 -0.04
N ARG A 51 -5.46 -15.36 0.18
CA ARG A 51 -6.53 -15.14 1.19
C ARG A 51 -5.97 -14.79 2.58
N GLN A 52 -4.88 -15.44 2.99
CA GLN A 52 -4.21 -15.18 4.27
C GLN A 52 -3.75 -13.73 4.45
N VAL A 53 -3.46 -12.99 3.37
CA VAL A 53 -3.11 -11.57 3.44
C VAL A 53 -4.30 -10.73 3.89
N LEU A 54 -5.49 -11.02 3.35
CA LEU A 54 -6.71 -10.33 3.72
C LEU A 54 -7.13 -10.65 5.15
N GLU A 55 -7.00 -11.91 5.57
CA GLU A 55 -7.28 -12.34 6.93
C GLU A 55 -6.32 -11.69 7.95
N ALA A 56 -5.03 -11.62 7.63
CA ALA A 56 -4.05 -10.94 8.46
C ALA A 56 -4.25 -9.41 8.52
N ALA A 57 -4.74 -8.80 7.42
CA ALA A 57 -4.99 -7.37 7.36
C ALA A 57 -6.34 -6.95 7.98
N ALA A 58 -7.27 -7.89 8.15
CA ALA A 58 -8.57 -7.62 8.74
C ALA A 58 -8.45 -7.23 10.23
N PRO A 59 -9.31 -6.33 10.73
CA PRO A 59 -10.25 -5.49 9.97
C PRO A 59 -9.54 -4.27 9.36
N LEU A 60 -9.81 -3.93 8.09
CA LEU A 60 -9.30 -2.69 7.48
C LEU A 60 -10.07 -1.47 8.03
N LEU A 61 -9.35 -0.53 8.62
CA LEU A 61 -9.88 0.70 9.23
C LEU A 61 -9.94 1.86 8.21
N ALA A 62 -9.01 1.88 7.27
CA ALA A 62 -8.90 2.91 6.25
C ALA A 62 -9.96 2.71 5.16
N ARG A 63 -10.71 3.78 4.86
CA ARG A 63 -11.75 3.82 3.81
C ARG A 63 -11.35 4.66 2.59
N SER A 64 -10.09 5.08 2.49
CA SER A 64 -9.61 6.07 1.53
C SER A 64 -8.28 5.63 0.88
N ALA A 65 -7.49 6.58 0.37
CA ALA A 65 -6.16 6.35 -0.18
C ALA A 65 -5.20 5.59 0.78
N LEU A 66 -5.50 5.59 2.08
CA LEU A 66 -4.72 4.88 3.08
C LEU A 66 -4.98 3.38 3.15
N LEU A 67 -5.97 2.84 2.44
CA LEU A 67 -6.26 1.41 2.44
C LEU A 67 -5.04 0.59 2.03
N ASN A 68 -4.31 1.06 1.01
CA ASN A 68 -3.06 0.43 0.60
C ASN A 68 -2.02 0.50 1.73
N THR A 69 -1.86 1.68 2.35
CA THR A 69 -0.92 1.89 3.47
C THR A 69 -1.18 0.88 4.59
N GLU A 70 -2.44 0.74 5.00
CA GLU A 70 -2.84 -0.19 6.06
C GLU A 70 -2.61 -1.65 5.66
N LEU A 71 -3.00 -2.03 4.44
CA LEU A 71 -2.83 -3.39 3.92
C LEU A 71 -1.36 -3.82 3.95
N TYR A 72 -0.46 -2.99 3.41
CA TYR A 72 0.98 -3.29 3.41
C TYR A 72 1.56 -3.30 4.81
N PHE A 73 1.19 -2.34 5.65
CA PHE A 73 1.65 -2.27 7.03
C PHE A 73 1.30 -3.54 7.80
N LYS A 74 0.04 -3.96 7.73
CA LYS A 74 -0.43 -5.15 8.44
C LYS A 74 0.18 -6.43 7.87
N ALA A 75 0.22 -6.57 6.54
CA ALA A 75 0.83 -7.73 5.91
C ALA A 75 2.30 -7.90 6.32
N GLN A 76 3.08 -6.82 6.30
CA GLN A 76 4.48 -6.85 6.71
C GLN A 76 4.63 -7.15 8.21
N ARG A 77 3.75 -6.58 9.06
CA ARG A 77 3.79 -6.82 10.51
C ARG A 77 3.36 -8.23 10.90
N SER A 78 2.53 -8.87 10.08
CA SER A 78 2.17 -10.28 10.17
C SER A 78 3.23 -11.22 9.60
N GLY A 79 4.38 -10.71 9.13
CA GLY A 79 5.49 -11.52 8.63
C GLY A 79 5.29 -12.09 7.23
N LEU A 80 4.30 -11.58 6.47
CA LEU A 80 4.00 -12.05 5.12
C LEU A 80 5.02 -11.52 4.10
N ARG A 81 5.30 -12.32 3.07
CA ARG A 81 6.25 -11.97 2.02
C ARG A 81 5.59 -11.13 0.94
N ILE A 82 6.08 -9.90 0.77
CA ILE A 82 5.57 -8.93 -0.19
C ILE A 82 6.59 -8.75 -1.31
N THR A 83 6.17 -8.91 -2.56
CA THR A 83 7.01 -8.66 -3.74
C THR A 83 6.39 -7.61 -4.64
N GLN A 84 7.23 -6.93 -5.42
CA GLN A 84 6.77 -5.96 -6.41
C GLN A 84 7.20 -6.34 -7.81
N VAL A 85 6.24 -6.30 -8.74
CA VAL A 85 6.41 -6.70 -10.13
C VAL A 85 6.25 -5.47 -11.03
N PRO A 86 7.14 -5.22 -12.00
CA PRO A 86 6.97 -4.13 -12.94
C PRO A 86 5.73 -4.35 -13.80
N VAL A 87 4.90 -3.30 -13.94
CA VAL A 87 3.71 -3.33 -14.79
C VAL A 87 3.74 -2.15 -15.76
N ARG A 88 3.43 -2.42 -17.03
CA ARG A 88 3.26 -1.39 -18.05
C ARG A 88 1.99 -0.58 -17.75
N HIS A 89 2.16 0.73 -17.59
CA HIS A 89 1.06 1.65 -17.33
C HIS A 89 0.71 2.41 -18.61
N TYR A 90 -0.52 2.24 -19.09
CA TYR A 90 -1.00 2.94 -20.29
C TYR A 90 -1.63 4.28 -19.91
N PRO A 91 -1.51 5.31 -20.75
CA PRO A 91 -2.15 6.59 -20.52
C PRO A 91 -3.67 6.42 -20.53
N ARG A 92 -4.34 7.09 -19.59
CA ARG A 92 -5.80 7.10 -19.53
C ARG A 92 -6.35 7.87 -20.74
N VAL A 93 -7.25 7.25 -21.50
CA VAL A 93 -7.82 7.80 -22.75
C VAL A 93 -9.00 8.76 -22.50
N ALA A 94 -9.68 8.65 -21.34
CA ALA A 94 -10.85 9.48 -21.02
C ALA A 94 -10.99 9.78 -19.50
N GLY A 95 -11.62 10.92 -19.18
CA GLY A 95 -11.99 11.34 -17.82
C GLY A 95 -11.18 12.50 -17.23
N VAL A 96 -11.86 13.42 -16.53
CA VAL A 96 -11.23 14.58 -15.88
C VAL A 96 -10.40 14.12 -14.68
N ARG A 97 -9.11 14.46 -14.67
CA ARG A 97 -8.18 14.05 -13.61
C ARG A 97 -8.29 14.96 -12.39
N SER A 98 -9.17 14.65 -11.45
CA SER A 98 -9.20 15.31 -10.14
C SER A 98 -7.95 14.94 -9.31
N GLY A 99 -7.03 15.87 -9.10
CA GLY A 99 -5.92 15.67 -8.15
C GLY A 99 -4.71 16.57 -8.38
N ALA A 100 -4.61 17.67 -7.62
CA ALA A 100 -3.43 18.54 -7.57
C ALA A 100 -3.51 19.64 -6.48
N ARG A 101 -4.56 19.67 -5.65
CA ARG A 101 -4.77 20.78 -4.72
C ARG A 101 -4.00 20.54 -3.42
N LEU A 102 -3.51 21.60 -2.79
CA LEU A 102 -2.72 21.56 -1.54
C LEU A 102 -3.53 20.99 -0.35
N ILE A 103 -4.83 21.29 -0.30
CA ILE A 103 -5.77 20.85 0.75
C ILE A 103 -5.79 19.30 0.93
N PRO A 104 -5.86 18.49 -0.15
CA PRO A 104 -5.72 17.04 -0.08
C PRO A 104 -4.46 16.52 0.63
N ILE A 105 -3.33 17.23 0.56
CA ILE A 105 -2.06 16.76 1.13
C ILE A 105 -2.11 16.83 2.65
N LEU A 106 -2.53 17.97 3.21
CA LEU A 106 -2.69 18.13 4.66
C LEU A 106 -3.73 17.15 5.23
N ARG A 107 -4.82 16.93 4.48
CA ARG A 107 -5.81 15.91 4.82
C ARG A 107 -5.18 14.51 4.85
N ALA A 108 -4.37 14.15 3.86
CA ALA A 108 -3.69 12.86 3.82
C ALA A 108 -2.71 12.67 5.00
N ILE A 109 -1.97 13.72 5.38
CA ILE A 109 -1.08 13.67 6.56
C ILE A 109 -1.88 13.44 7.84
N ARG A 110 -2.96 14.21 8.05
CA ARG A 110 -3.84 14.02 9.21
C ARG A 110 -4.40 12.61 9.26
N ASP A 111 -4.87 12.10 8.12
CA ASP A 111 -5.45 10.76 8.04
C ASP A 111 -4.38 9.67 8.30
N LEU A 112 -3.13 9.87 7.87
CA LEU A 112 -1.98 8.99 8.20
C LEU A 112 -1.74 8.96 9.72
N LEU A 113 -1.65 10.13 10.36
CA LEU A 113 -1.43 10.19 11.81
C LEU A 113 -2.59 9.54 12.58
N TRP A 114 -3.83 9.82 12.18
CA TRP A 114 -5.01 9.20 12.76
C TRP A 114 -4.97 7.67 12.64
N LEU A 115 -4.65 7.15 11.45
CA LEU A 115 -4.55 5.70 11.21
C LEU A 115 -3.41 5.10 12.04
N ARG A 116 -2.26 5.77 12.13
CA ARG A 116 -1.12 5.32 12.92
C ARG A 116 -1.44 5.21 14.41
N LEU A 117 -2.19 6.18 14.95
CA LEU A 117 -2.65 6.18 16.34
C LEU A 117 -3.70 5.08 16.58
N ARG A 118 -4.65 4.91 15.65
CA ARG A 118 -5.66 3.83 15.71
C ARG A 118 -5.01 2.45 15.71
N LEU A 119 -4.07 2.21 14.81
CA LEU A 119 -3.33 0.95 14.74
C LEU A 119 -2.50 0.71 16.00
N ALA A 120 -1.86 1.75 16.54
CA ALA A 120 -1.10 1.64 17.80
C ALA A 120 -1.96 1.25 18.99
N ARG A 121 -3.20 1.75 19.05
CA ARG A 121 -4.11 1.55 20.19
C ARG A 121 -4.95 0.27 20.09
N GLY A 122 -5.33 -0.13 18.88
CA GLY A 122 -6.42 -1.09 18.68
C GLY A 122 -6.10 -2.30 17.80
N TRP A 123 -4.94 -2.36 17.15
CA TRP A 123 -4.59 -3.49 16.30
C TRP A 123 -3.28 -4.15 16.76
N ARG A 124 -3.35 -5.45 17.00
CA ARG A 124 -2.19 -6.31 17.25
C ARG A 124 -2.03 -7.25 16.08
N ALA A 125 -0.79 -7.47 15.67
CA ALA A 125 -0.51 -8.43 14.60
C ALA A 125 -0.97 -9.82 15.05
N PRO A 126 -1.76 -10.54 14.23
CA PRO A 126 -1.98 -11.96 14.46
C PRO A 126 -0.63 -12.69 14.44
N VAL A 127 -0.49 -13.72 15.28
CA VAL A 127 0.68 -14.60 15.27
C VAL A 127 0.83 -15.13 13.84
N PRO A 128 2.03 -15.06 13.23
CA PRO A 128 2.21 -15.49 11.85
C PRO A 128 1.72 -16.93 11.70
N ALA A 129 0.73 -17.14 10.83
CA ALA A 129 0.37 -18.48 10.41
C ALA A 129 1.63 -19.09 9.77
N ARG A 130 2.07 -20.25 10.26
CA ARG A 130 3.16 -21.00 9.63
C ARG A 130 2.87 -21.12 8.13
N PRO A 131 3.86 -20.96 7.25
CA PRO A 131 3.64 -21.16 5.83
C PRO A 131 3.03 -22.55 5.63
N VAL A 132 1.88 -22.60 4.95
CA VAL A 132 1.26 -23.86 4.53
C VAL A 132 2.31 -24.61 3.72
N PRO A 133 2.74 -25.82 4.12
CA PRO A 133 3.68 -26.59 3.33
C PRO A 133 3.07 -26.81 1.95
N GLU A 134 3.83 -26.47 0.91
CA GLU A 134 3.46 -26.80 -0.48
C GLU A 134 3.28 -28.33 -0.54
N SER A 135 2.03 -28.78 -0.59
CA SER A 135 1.69 -30.17 -0.86
C SER A 135 2.26 -30.51 -2.25
N SER A 136 3.12 -31.53 -2.26
CA SER A 136 3.79 -32.10 -3.42
C SER A 136 2.84 -32.64 -4.47
#